data_AF-A0A7C5PBC6-F1
#
_entry.id   AF-A0A7C5PBC6-F1
#
_cell.length_a   1.000
_cell.length_b   1.000
_cell.length_c   1.000
_cell.angle_alpha   90.00
_cell.angle_beta   90.00
_cell.angle_gamma   90.00
#
_symmetry.space_group_name_H-M   'P 1'
#
loop_
_entity.id
_entity.type
_entity.pdbx_description
1 polymer ?
#
loop_
_entity_poly.entity_id
_entity_poly.type
_entity_poly.pdbx_seq_one_letter_code
_entity_poly.pdbx_strand_id
1 'polypeptide(L)'
;LRAALEYYKLEKKQEKLTDADVTAVLKKQVKQRQDSIAGFQKGGRADLVAKEQAELAVLKGYLPEELSPAQLDAIVAAAIAEVGATTKADMGKVMKAVQAKTAGRADNRAISQIVAAKLA
;
A
#
# COMPACT_ATOMS: atom_id res chain seq x y z
N LEU A 1 -1.96 -16.73 4.55
CA LEU A 1 -3.13 -15.90 4.16
C LEU A 1 -4.39 -16.19 4.98
N ARG A 2 -4.99 -17.39 4.94
CA ARG A 2 -6.25 -17.71 5.67
C ARG A 2 -6.19 -17.35 7.15
N ALA A 3 -5.13 -17.77 7.86
CA ALA A 3 -4.95 -17.42 9.27
C ALA A 3 -4.90 -15.90 9.49
N ALA A 4 -4.22 -15.14 8.63
CA ALA A 4 -4.13 -13.69 8.74
C ALA A 4 -5.49 -13.00 8.57
N LEU A 5 -6.36 -13.53 7.71
CA LEU A 5 -7.73 -13.04 7.54
C LEU A 5 -8.59 -13.32 8.78
N GLU A 6 -8.48 -14.53 9.36
CA GLU A 6 -9.20 -14.88 10.60
C GLU A 6 -8.74 -14.03 11.79
N TYR A 7 -7.42 -13.80 11.94
CA TYR A 7 -6.92 -12.89 12.96
C TYR A 7 -7.45 -11.46 12.78
N TYR A 8 -7.49 -10.96 11.54
CA TYR A 8 -8.01 -9.62 11.27
C TYR A 8 -9.52 -9.50 11.60
N LYS A 9 -10.33 -10.53 11.32
CA LYS A 9 -11.74 -10.59 11.75
C LYS A 9 -11.88 -10.46 13.27
N LEU A 10 -11.07 -11.21 14.01
CA LEU A 10 -11.08 -11.19 15.47
C LEU A 10 -10.65 -9.82 16.01
N GLU A 11 -9.58 -9.24 15.45
CA GLU A 11 -9.05 -7.94 15.83
C GLU A 11 -10.06 -6.81 15.59
N LYS A 12 -10.74 -6.83 14.43
CA LYS A 12 -11.78 -5.85 14.08
C LYS A 12 -13.15 -6.15 14.67
N LYS A 13 -13.32 -7.29 15.34
CA LYS A 13 -14.60 -7.79 15.86
C LYS A 13 -15.71 -7.79 14.80
N GLN A 14 -15.36 -8.27 13.60
CA GLN A 14 -16.27 -8.33 12.44
C GLN A 14 -16.51 -9.78 12.03
N GLU A 15 -17.78 -10.17 11.83
CA GLU A 15 -18.12 -11.50 11.32
C GLU A 15 -17.80 -11.67 9.83
N LYS A 16 -17.90 -10.60 9.05
CA LYS A 16 -17.63 -10.59 7.61
C LYS A 16 -16.58 -9.53 7.27
N LEU A 17 -15.61 -9.91 6.44
CA LEU A 17 -14.63 -8.98 5.88
C LEU A 17 -15.17 -8.36 4.60
N THR A 18 -14.92 -7.06 4.43
CA THR A 18 -15.13 -6.39 3.16
C THR A 18 -13.94 -6.63 2.22
N ASP A 19 -14.11 -6.39 0.92
CA ASP A 19 -13.00 -6.47 -0.04
C ASP A 19 -11.85 -5.50 0.32
N ALA A 20 -12.19 -4.35 0.91
CA ALA A 20 -11.20 -3.40 1.41
C ALA A 20 -10.39 -3.98 2.58
N ASP A 21 -11.03 -4.72 3.49
CA ASP A 21 -10.34 -5.42 4.58
C ASP A 21 -9.42 -6.52 4.06
N VAL A 22 -9.90 -7.32 3.11
CA VAL A 22 -9.09 -8.37 2.46
C VAL A 22 -7.87 -7.75 1.78
N THR A 23 -8.07 -6.65 1.05
CA THR A 23 -6.98 -5.89 0.40
C THR A 23 -5.98 -5.37 1.43
N ALA A 24 -6.44 -4.86 2.57
CA ALA A 24 -5.58 -4.38 3.64
C ALA A 24 -4.72 -5.51 4.24
N VAL A 25 -5.31 -6.69 4.47
CA VAL A 25 -4.58 -7.87 4.96
C VAL A 25 -3.54 -8.33 3.92
N LEU A 26 -3.91 -8.39 2.64
CA LEU A 26 -3.00 -8.76 1.56
C LEU A 26 -1.79 -7.81 1.50
N LYS A 27 -2.01 -6.50 1.55
CA LYS A 27 -0.93 -5.49 1.60
C LYS A 27 -0.02 -5.66 2.81
N LYS A 28 -0.59 -5.96 3.98
CA LYS A 28 0.19 -6.25 5.20
C LYS A 28 1.07 -7.49 5.01
N GLN A 29 0.53 -8.55 4.41
CA GLN A 29 1.29 -9.76 4.11
C GLN A 29 2.41 -9.51 3.09
N VAL A 30 2.14 -8.74 2.03
CA VAL A 30 3.16 -8.29 1.06
C VAL A 30 4.32 -7.60 1.76
N LYS A 31 4.03 -6.65 2.64
CA LYS A 31 5.06 -5.93 3.40
C LYS A 31 5.88 -6.86 4.31
N GLN A 32 5.23 -7.75 5.05
CA GLN A 32 5.93 -8.72 5.89
C GLN A 32 6.91 -9.58 5.09
N ARG A 33 6.55 -10.00 3.87
CA ARG A 33 7.44 -10.77 3.01
C ARG A 33 8.60 -9.92 2.46
N GLN A 34 8.35 -8.67 2.09
CA GLN A 34 9.42 -7.74 1.68
C GLN A 34 10.44 -7.52 2.81
N ASP A 35 9.97 -7.34 4.04
CA ASP A 35 10.82 -7.19 5.22
C ASP A 35 11.63 -8.47 5.48
N SER A 36 11.02 -9.66 5.36
CA SER A 36 11.71 -10.96 5.45
C SER A 36 12.76 -11.15 4.35
N ILE A 37 12.44 -10.80 3.10
CA ILE A 37 13.40 -10.84 1.98
C ILE A 37 14.63 -10.00 2.29
N ALA A 38 14.43 -8.75 2.74
CA ALA A 38 15.53 -7.87 3.10
C ALA A 38 16.38 -8.43 4.25
N GLY A 39 15.74 -9.06 5.24
CA GLY A 39 16.42 -9.75 6.34
C GLY A 39 17.25 -10.95 5.87
N PHE A 40 16.67 -11.83 5.05
CA PHE A 40 17.35 -13.02 4.52
C PHE A 40 18.47 -12.67 3.54
N GLN A 41 18.30 -11.62 2.72
CA GLN A 41 19.36 -11.08 1.86
C GLN A 41 20.55 -10.61 2.68
N LYS A 42 20.32 -9.83 3.74
CA LYS A 42 21.38 -9.41 4.67
C LYS A 42 22.09 -10.57 5.35
N GLY A 43 21.37 -11.66 5.62
CA GLY A 43 21.91 -12.88 6.20
C GLY A 43 22.50 -13.88 5.22
N GLY A 44 22.58 -13.57 3.91
CA GLY A 44 23.12 -14.47 2.89
C GLY A 44 22.28 -15.73 2.63
N ARG A 45 21.01 -15.76 3.07
CA ARG A 45 20.10 -16.92 2.96
C ARG A 45 19.32 -16.92 1.66
N ALA A 46 20.02 -17.13 0.54
CA ALA A 46 19.43 -17.09 -0.81
C ALA A 46 18.27 -18.09 -1.01
N ASP A 47 18.30 -19.23 -0.33
CA ASP A 47 17.23 -20.24 -0.30
C ASP A 47 15.91 -19.65 0.23
N LEU A 48 15.99 -18.90 1.34
CA LEU A 48 14.83 -18.27 1.96
C LEU A 48 14.35 -17.05 1.17
N VAL A 49 15.27 -16.30 0.55
CA VAL A 49 14.93 -15.19 -0.36
C VAL A 49 14.08 -15.69 -1.52
N ALA A 50 14.52 -16.75 -2.21
CA ALA A 50 13.78 -17.31 -3.33
C ALA A 50 12.38 -17.79 -2.93
N LYS A 51 12.26 -18.44 -1.76
CA LYS A 51 10.97 -18.87 -1.21
C LYS A 51 10.03 -17.69 -0.95
N GLU A 52 10.53 -16.64 -0.29
CA GLU A 52 9.71 -15.46 0.01
C GLU A 52 9.33 -14.68 -1.25
N GLN A 53 10.20 -14.63 -2.26
CA GLN A 53 9.90 -14.01 -3.56
C GLN A 53 8.79 -14.73 -4.31
N ALA A 54 8.79 -16.07 -4.31
CA ALA A 54 7.73 -16.86 -4.94
C ALA A 54 6.37 -16.60 -4.26
N GLU A 55 6.35 -16.60 -2.93
CA GLU A 55 5.15 -16.30 -2.15
C GLU A 55 4.67 -14.85 -2.34
N LEU A 56 5.61 -13.90 -2.41
CA LEU A 56 5.31 -12.49 -2.69
C LEU A 56 4.66 -12.32 -4.07
N ALA A 57 5.13 -13.03 -5.10
CA ALA A 57 4.55 -12.99 -6.44
C ALA A 57 3.10 -13.48 -6.45
N VAL A 58 2.81 -14.57 -5.72
CA VAL A 58 1.44 -15.08 -5.56
C VAL A 58 0.54 -14.02 -4.90
N LEU A 59 0.99 -13.40 -3.80
CA LEU A 59 0.22 -12.36 -3.11
C LEU A 59 -0.03 -11.12 -3.99
N LYS A 60 0.98 -10.72 -4.78
CA LYS A 60 0.85 -9.61 -5.73
C LYS A 60 -0.16 -9.91 -6.84
N GLY A 61 -0.33 -11.17 -7.25
CA GLY A 61 -1.36 -11.57 -8.21
C GLY A 61 -2.80 -11.35 -7.73
N TYR A 62 -3.03 -11.24 -6.42
CA TYR A 62 -4.34 -10.93 -5.85
C TYR A 62 -4.58 -9.45 -5.59
N LEU A 63 -3.56 -8.61 -5.79
CA LEU A 63 -3.66 -7.17 -5.62
C LEU A 63 -3.73 -6.47 -6.98
N PRO A 64 -4.46 -5.34 -7.07
CA PRO A 64 -4.32 -4.44 -8.21
C PRO A 64 -2.86 -4.06 -8.39
N GLU A 65 -2.42 -3.91 -9.64
CA GLU A 65 -1.05 -3.49 -9.96
C GLU A 65 -0.69 -2.20 -9.20
N GLU A 66 0.33 -2.28 -8.34
CA GLU A 66 0.78 -1.13 -7.57
C GLU A 66 1.33 -0.04 -8.50
N LEU A 67 1.02 1.22 -8.18
CA LEU A 67 1.57 2.34 -8.90
C LEU A 67 3.07 2.46 -8.59
N SER A 68 3.87 2.65 -9.64
CA SER A 68 5.27 3.03 -9.46
C SER A 68 5.39 4.38 -8.75
N PRO A 69 6.52 4.69 -8.10
CA PRO A 69 6.74 5.98 -7.47
C PRO A 69 6.49 7.16 -8.41
N ALA A 70 6.90 7.05 -9.68
CA ALA A 70 6.70 8.10 -10.69
C ALA A 70 5.22 8.28 -11.07
N GLN A 71 4.47 7.18 -11.24
CA GLN A 71 3.04 7.26 -11.51
C GLN A 71 2.28 7.87 -10.32
N LEU A 72 2.65 7.48 -9.10
CA LEU A 72 2.05 8.03 -7.90
C LEU A 72 2.35 9.53 -7.77
N ASP A 73 3.59 9.95 -8.03
CA ASP A 73 3.98 11.36 -8.01
C ASP A 73 3.18 12.20 -9.02
N ALA A 74 3.01 11.69 -10.25
CA ALA A 74 2.22 12.34 -11.28
C ALA A 74 0.73 12.47 -10.90
N ILE A 75 0.14 11.42 -10.31
CA ILE A 75 -1.25 11.46 -9.83
C ILE A 75 -1.40 12.50 -8.71
N VAL A 76 -0.44 12.56 -7.78
CA VAL A 76 -0.46 13.55 -6.70
C VAL A 76 -0.36 14.97 -7.25
N ALA A 77 0.58 15.23 -8.18
CA ALA A 77 0.73 16.54 -8.80
C ALA A 77 -0.55 16.98 -9.54
N ALA A 78 -1.15 16.07 -10.30
CA ALA A 78 -2.42 16.34 -11.00
C ALA A 78 -3.57 16.61 -10.01
N ALA A 79 -3.64 15.87 -8.90
CA ALA A 79 -4.65 16.09 -7.87
C ALA A 79 -4.48 17.44 -7.15
N ILE A 80 -3.24 17.86 -6.87
CA ILE A 80 -2.94 19.19 -6.30
C ILE A 80 -3.44 20.30 -7.23
N ALA A 81 -3.14 20.19 -8.53
CA ALA A 81 -3.57 21.16 -9.53
C ALA A 81 -5.10 21.20 -9.68
N GLU A 82 -5.77 20.04 -9.72
CA GLU A 82 -7.22 19.94 -9.85
C GLU A 82 -7.98 20.59 -8.69
N VAL A 83 -7.51 20.38 -7.45
CA VAL A 83 -8.18 20.94 -6.27
C VAL A 83 -7.66 22.34 -5.88
N GLY A 84 -6.71 22.89 -6.64
CA GLY A 84 -6.11 24.20 -6.38
C GLY A 84 -5.39 24.29 -5.04
N ALA A 85 -4.81 23.19 -4.57
CA ALA A 85 -4.15 23.14 -3.26
C ALA A 85 -2.82 23.89 -3.28
N THR A 86 -2.61 24.81 -2.33
CA THR A 86 -1.36 25.56 -2.20
C THR A 86 -0.73 25.43 -0.83
N THR A 87 -1.47 24.93 0.17
CA THR A 87 -0.99 24.85 1.55
C THR A 87 -1.26 23.50 2.17
N LYS A 88 -0.59 23.20 3.30
CA LYS A 88 -0.87 22.01 4.10
C LYS A 88 -2.33 21.93 4.60
N ALA A 89 -3.04 23.05 4.69
CA ALA A 89 -4.46 23.05 5.05
C ALA A 89 -5.32 22.33 3.99
N ASP A 90 -4.86 22.29 2.74
CA ASP A 90 -5.56 21.62 1.64
C ASP A 90 -5.23 20.13 1.53
N MET A 91 -4.33 19.62 2.37
CA MET A 91 -3.88 18.23 2.33
C MET A 91 -5.04 17.24 2.38
N GLY A 92 -6.07 17.51 3.20
CA GLY A 92 -7.27 16.65 3.26
C GLY A 92 -8.01 16.54 1.92
N LYS A 93 -8.09 17.64 1.15
CA LYS A 93 -8.74 17.66 -0.17
C LYS A 93 -7.91 16.86 -1.19
N VAL A 94 -6.60 17.09 -1.21
CA VAL A 94 -5.67 16.38 -2.10
C VAL A 94 -5.67 14.88 -1.81
N MET A 95 -5.62 14.49 -0.53
CA MET A 95 -5.68 13.09 -0.11
C MET A 95 -6.94 12.38 -0.64
N LYS A 96 -8.10 13.03 -0.56
CA LYS A 96 -9.37 12.48 -1.07
C LYS A 96 -9.33 12.31 -2.60
N ALA A 97 -8.83 13.30 -3.33
CA ALA A 97 -8.71 13.24 -4.79
C ALA A 97 -7.73 12.15 -5.25
N VAL A 98 -6.57 12.02 -4.58
CA VAL A 98 -5.58 10.97 -4.90
C VAL A 98 -6.12 9.59 -4.56
N GLN A 99 -6.79 9.40 -3.42
CA GLN A 99 -7.38 8.10 -3.07
C GLN A 99 -8.41 7.64 -4.10
N ALA A 100 -9.25 8.55 -4.61
CA ALA A 100 -10.21 8.23 -5.67
C ALA A 100 -9.51 7.78 -6.96
N LYS A 101 -8.41 8.42 -7.35
CA LYS A 101 -7.65 8.09 -8.57
C LYS A 101 -6.76 6.84 -8.44
N THR A 102 -6.30 6.55 -7.22
CA THR A 102 -5.42 5.41 -6.95
C THR A 102 -6.20 4.14 -6.65
N ALA A 103 -7.45 4.22 -6.18
CA ALA A 103 -8.34 3.08 -5.95
C ALA A 103 -7.67 1.91 -5.20
N GLY A 104 -6.82 2.22 -4.22
CA GLY A 104 -6.08 1.21 -3.46
C GLY A 104 -4.83 0.65 -4.14
N ARG A 105 -4.41 1.16 -5.30
CA ARG A 105 -3.14 0.82 -5.97
C ARG A 105 -1.90 1.51 -5.37
N ALA A 106 -2.10 2.34 -4.36
CA ALA A 106 -1.02 2.97 -3.60
C ALA A 106 -1.30 2.83 -2.10
N ASP A 107 -0.23 2.92 -1.30
CA ASP A 107 -0.32 2.95 0.16
C ASP A 107 -0.65 4.36 0.65
N ASN A 108 -1.56 4.48 1.63
CA ASN A 108 -2.00 5.77 2.16
C ASN A 108 -0.87 6.55 2.83
N ARG A 109 0.11 5.87 3.44
CA ARG A 109 1.28 6.52 4.03
C ARG A 109 2.19 7.08 2.94
N ALA A 110 2.40 6.34 1.85
CA ALA A 110 3.16 6.82 0.70
C ALA A 110 2.50 8.04 0.05
N ILE A 111 1.18 8.00 -0.17
CA ILE A 111 0.41 9.17 -0.66
C ILE A 111 0.63 10.37 0.26
N SER A 112 0.42 10.19 1.57
CA SER A 112 0.54 11.27 2.56
C SER A 112 1.94 11.90 2.57
N GLN A 113 2.99 11.09 2.49
CA GLN A 113 4.37 11.58 2.43
C GLN A 113 4.65 12.43 1.19
N ILE A 114 4.19 12.00 0.00
CA ILE A 114 4.40 12.74 -1.25
C ILE A 114 3.58 14.04 -1.24
N VAL A 115 2.32 13.99 -0.80
CA VAL A 115 1.45 15.18 -0.70
C VAL A 115 2.06 16.20 0.26
N ALA A 116 2.50 15.76 1.45
CA ALA A 116 3.12 16.64 2.43
C ALA A 116 4.43 17.26 1.92
N ALA A 117 5.19 16.53 1.10
CA ALA A 117 6.42 17.06 0.49
C ALA A 117 6.15 18.11 -0.60
N LYS A 118 5.02 18.01 -1.32
CA LYS A 118 4.67 18.96 -2.41
C LYS A 118 3.89 20.18 -1.94
N LEU A 119 3.19 20.11 -0.80
CA LEU A 119 2.42 21.22 -0.22
C LEU A 119 3.19 21.95 0.89
N ALA A 120 4.52 22.02 0.77
CA ALA A 120 5.44 22.53 1.79
C ALA A 120 5.07 23.93 2.29
#